data_AF-A0A0B1SWH2-F1
#
_entry.id   AF-A0A0B1SWH2-F1
#
_cell.length_a   1.000
_cell.length_b   1.000
_cell.length_c   1.000
_cell.angle_alpha   90.00
_cell.angle_beta   90.00
_cell.angle_gamma   90.00
#
_symmetry.space_group_name_H-M   'P 1'
#
loop_
_entity.id
_entity.type
_entity.pdbx_description
1 polymer ?
#
loop_
_entity_poly.entity_id
_entity_poly.type
_entity_poly.pdbx_seq_one_letter_code
_entity_poly.pdbx_strand_id
1 'polypeptide(L)'
;MKPLETISKANTHYDDITYESMAEFIEENRHPSVHHLTSAQALHTVFSLNRPVVIFHDVTRLKDSTNFAKLASNYSGKRTVAAFAVNQGLSMIGLFLADTLNIDISSPLYILVNAKEKCIYKKLVTDENEAEIEHWVKTAANGDCIKAALDLNTLAALRDWERRDELRRAVEQKLSMSKHEEL
;
A
#
# COMPACT_ATOMS: atom_id res chain seq x y z
N MET A 1 26.13 16.19 28.31
CA MET A 1 25.10 16.94 27.55
C MET A 1 25.45 16.82 26.08
N LYS A 2 24.60 16.19 25.25
CA LYS A 2 24.89 16.03 23.82
C LYS A 2 24.50 17.31 23.05
N PRO A 3 25.29 17.78 22.07
CA PRO A 3 25.21 19.15 21.55
C PRO A 3 24.09 19.39 20.51
N LEU A 4 23.11 18.47 20.40
CA LEU A 4 22.13 18.47 19.31
C LEU A 4 20.72 18.94 19.72
N GLU A 5 20.49 19.20 21.01
CA GLU A 5 19.17 19.62 21.52
C GLU A 5 18.78 21.06 21.11
N THR A 6 19.74 21.88 20.65
CA THR A 6 19.49 23.28 20.29
C THR A 6 18.98 23.49 18.87
N ILE A 7 19.11 22.53 17.96
CA ILE A 7 18.69 22.72 16.56
C ILE A 7 17.19 22.44 16.36
N SER A 8 16.53 21.72 17.29
CA SER A 8 15.13 21.33 17.15
C SER A 8 14.11 22.43 17.51
N LYS A 9 14.52 23.49 18.21
CA LYS A 9 13.58 24.53 18.72
C LYS A 9 13.36 25.72 17.79
N ALA A 10 14.08 25.81 16.67
CA ALA A 10 14.12 27.07 15.94
C ALA A 10 12.98 27.30 14.92
N ASN A 11 12.10 26.32 14.62
CA ASN A 11 11.11 26.52 13.52
C ASN A 11 9.82 25.71 13.59
N THR A 12 9.39 25.19 14.74
CA THR A 12 8.06 24.57 14.85
C THR A 12 7.31 25.17 16.03
N HIS A 13 6.12 25.72 15.77
CA HIS A 13 5.16 26.18 16.78
C HIS A 13 4.52 25.02 17.56
N TYR A 14 5.22 23.89 17.72
CA TYR A 14 4.71 22.67 18.34
C TYR A 14 5.64 22.29 19.48
N ASP A 15 5.22 22.61 20.71
CA ASP A 15 6.04 22.45 21.93
C ASP A 15 6.24 20.99 22.38
N ASP A 16 5.61 20.00 21.73
CA ASP A 16 5.55 18.60 22.19
C ASP A 16 6.06 17.56 21.17
N ILE A 17 6.93 17.93 20.24
CA ILE A 17 7.51 16.95 19.29
C ILE A 17 8.74 16.29 19.91
N THR A 18 8.59 15.03 20.36
CA THR A 18 9.71 14.18 20.79
C THR A 18 10.45 13.60 19.58
N TYR A 19 11.73 13.23 19.75
CA TYR A 19 12.49 12.52 18.72
C TYR A 19 11.77 11.26 18.25
N GLU A 20 11.13 10.54 19.17
CA GLU A 20 10.35 9.35 18.91
C GLU A 20 9.15 9.65 18.00
N SER A 21 8.38 10.71 18.30
CA SER A 21 7.23 11.12 17.48
C SER A 21 7.67 11.59 16.07
N MET A 22 8.81 12.26 15.96
CA MET A 22 9.41 12.65 14.69
C MET A 22 9.88 11.44 13.88
N ALA A 23 10.52 10.48 14.54
CA ALA A 23 10.97 9.24 13.91
C ALA A 23 9.77 8.40 13.45
N GLU A 24 8.72 8.31 14.25
CA GLU A 24 7.46 7.67 13.86
C GLU A 24 6.81 8.38 12.68
N PHE A 25 6.71 9.72 12.71
CA PHE A 25 6.17 10.48 11.58
C PHE A 25 6.98 10.28 10.29
N ILE A 26 8.31 10.36 10.34
CA ILE A 26 9.18 10.12 9.18
C ILE A 26 9.02 8.70 8.67
N GLU A 27 8.94 7.72 9.57
CA GLU A 27 8.74 6.31 9.21
C GLU A 27 7.34 6.05 8.67
N GLU A 28 6.28 6.67 9.18
CA GLU A 28 4.92 6.58 8.63
C GLU A 28 4.83 7.20 7.24
N ASN A 29 5.53 8.31 7.00
CA ASN A 29 5.60 8.90 5.66
C ASN A 29 6.42 8.02 4.69
N ARG A 30 7.39 7.26 5.21
CA ARG A 30 8.22 6.33 4.41
C ARG A 30 7.54 4.97 4.20
N HIS A 31 6.78 4.51 5.18
CA HIS A 31 6.11 3.21 5.29
C HIS A 31 4.74 3.42 5.95
N PRO A 32 3.76 3.93 5.17
CA PRO A 32 2.45 4.25 5.72
C PRO A 32 1.77 3.02 6.28
N SER A 33 0.97 3.21 7.33
CA SER A 33 0.16 2.16 7.94
C SER A 33 -0.77 1.51 6.90
N VAL A 34 -1.22 2.28 5.91
CA VAL A 34 -1.99 1.79 4.74
C VAL A 34 -1.33 2.24 3.44
N HIS A 35 -1.01 1.30 2.56
CA HIS A 35 -0.49 1.56 1.23
C HIS A 35 -1.61 1.66 0.17
N HIS A 36 -1.75 2.80 -0.50
CA HIS A 36 -2.67 2.92 -1.63
C HIS A 36 -2.06 2.32 -2.90
N LEU A 37 -2.74 1.33 -3.50
CA LEU A 37 -2.27 0.59 -4.67
C LEU A 37 -2.62 1.33 -5.98
N THR A 38 -2.10 2.54 -6.14
CA THR A 38 -2.37 3.40 -7.30
C THR A 38 -1.37 3.24 -8.43
N SER A 39 -0.20 2.65 -8.17
CA SER A 39 0.91 2.49 -9.13
C SER A 39 1.60 1.13 -8.98
N ALA A 40 2.35 0.72 -10.00
CA ALA A 40 3.17 -0.49 -9.93
C ALA A 40 4.29 -0.34 -8.89
N GLN A 41 4.82 0.87 -8.71
CA GLN A 41 5.72 1.19 -7.61
C GLN A 41 5.09 0.91 -6.23
N ALA A 42 3.85 1.34 -6.00
CA ALA A 42 3.17 1.10 -4.72
C ALA A 42 2.94 -0.40 -4.48
N LEU A 43 2.53 -1.12 -5.52
CA LEU A 43 2.35 -2.56 -5.48
C LEU A 43 3.66 -3.30 -5.17
N HIS A 44 4.74 -3.00 -5.87
CA HIS A 44 6.05 -3.60 -5.60
C HIS A 44 6.53 -3.28 -4.18
N THR A 45 6.33 -2.03 -3.72
CA THR A 45 6.77 -1.58 -2.39
C THR A 45 6.11 -2.39 -1.29
N VAL A 46 4.78 -2.55 -1.31
CA VAL A 46 4.08 -3.27 -0.24
C VAL A 46 4.50 -4.75 -0.17
N PHE A 47 4.64 -5.40 -1.33
CA PHE A 47 5.03 -6.81 -1.39
C PHE A 47 6.52 -7.04 -1.08
N SER A 48 7.36 -6.01 -1.18
CA SER A 48 8.77 -6.07 -0.81
C SER A 48 9.02 -6.02 0.70
N LEU A 49 8.00 -5.71 1.51
CA LEU A 49 8.12 -5.64 2.98
C LEU A 49 8.31 -7.01 3.65
N ASN A 50 8.31 -8.11 2.88
CA ASN A 50 8.63 -9.46 3.33
C ASN A 50 7.73 -10.01 4.47
N ARG A 51 6.50 -9.50 4.54
CA ARG A 51 5.42 -9.91 5.46
C ARG A 51 4.10 -10.07 4.68
N PRO A 52 3.11 -10.81 5.22
CA PRO A 52 1.78 -10.88 4.61
C PRO A 52 1.17 -9.50 4.34
N VAL A 53 0.39 -9.38 3.28
CA VAL A 53 -0.27 -8.14 2.88
C VAL A 53 -1.79 -8.33 2.96
N VAL A 54 -2.47 -7.51 3.76
CA VAL A 54 -3.92 -7.42 3.80
C VAL A 54 -4.36 -6.30 2.87
N ILE A 55 -5.23 -6.60 1.92
CA ILE A 55 -5.70 -5.68 0.90
C ILE A 55 -7.20 -5.50 1.05
N PHE A 56 -7.65 -4.27 1.21
CA PHE A 56 -9.03 -3.89 0.95
C PHE A 56 -9.18 -3.58 -0.55
N HIS A 57 -9.98 -4.37 -1.26
CA HIS A 57 -10.21 -4.22 -2.69
C HIS A 57 -11.67 -3.85 -2.95
N ASP A 58 -11.89 -2.63 -3.45
CA ASP A 58 -13.20 -2.15 -3.87
C ASP A 58 -13.07 -1.21 -5.07
N VAL A 59 -13.15 -1.79 -6.27
CA VAL A 59 -13.13 -1.03 -7.53
C VAL A 59 -14.38 -0.15 -7.70
N THR A 60 -15.49 -0.56 -7.10
CA THR A 60 -16.80 0.08 -7.25
C THR A 60 -17.03 1.26 -6.29
N ARG A 61 -16.22 1.39 -5.24
CA ARG A 61 -16.37 2.37 -4.15
C ARG A 61 -17.72 2.25 -3.42
N LEU A 62 -18.22 1.03 -3.27
CA LEU A 62 -19.46 0.75 -2.55
C LEU A 62 -19.26 0.71 -1.03
N LYS A 63 -18.04 0.44 -0.54
CA LYS A 63 -17.72 0.26 0.87
C LYS A 63 -16.68 1.27 1.36
N ASP A 64 -16.85 1.71 2.60
CA ASP A 64 -15.92 2.60 3.28
C ASP A 64 -14.73 1.80 3.86
N SER A 65 -13.52 2.30 3.61
CA SER A 65 -12.28 1.75 4.15
C SER A 65 -11.90 2.31 5.52
N THR A 66 -12.71 3.18 6.14
CA THR A 66 -12.37 3.83 7.41
C THR A 66 -12.05 2.83 8.53
N ASN A 67 -12.88 1.81 8.75
CA ASN A 67 -12.62 0.81 9.79
C ASN A 67 -11.34 -0.01 9.50
N PHE A 68 -11.08 -0.28 8.22
CA PHE A 68 -9.85 -0.93 7.77
C PHE A 68 -8.61 -0.05 8.00
N ALA A 69 -8.71 1.25 7.73
CA ALA A 69 -7.63 2.20 7.95
C ALA A 69 -7.34 2.40 9.45
N LYS A 70 -8.38 2.42 10.29
CA LYS A 70 -8.24 2.42 11.76
C LYS A 70 -7.50 1.17 12.24
N LEU A 71 -7.92 -0.02 11.78
CA LEU A 71 -7.20 -1.26 12.08
C LEU A 71 -5.73 -1.15 11.69
N ALA A 72 -5.46 -0.74 10.46
CA ALA A 72 -4.10 -0.63 9.94
C ALA A 72 -3.25 0.36 10.75
N SER A 73 -3.82 1.45 11.28
CA SER A 73 -3.11 2.39 12.15
C SER A 73 -2.63 1.77 13.46
N ASN A 74 -3.37 0.78 13.99
CA ASN A 74 -2.94 -0.01 15.14
C ASN A 74 -1.78 -0.96 14.80
N TYR A 75 -1.57 -1.22 13.51
CA TYR A 75 -0.46 -2.01 12.98
C TYR A 75 0.64 -1.08 12.40
N SER A 76 1.35 -0.34 13.26
CA SER A 76 2.46 0.55 12.85
C SER A 76 3.70 -0.14 12.23
N GLY A 77 4.37 0.56 11.31
CA GLY A 77 5.23 0.03 10.26
C GLY A 77 6.39 -0.91 10.65
N LYS A 78 6.99 -0.82 11.86
CA LYS A 78 8.21 -1.57 12.21
C LYS A 78 8.02 -2.94 12.87
N ARG A 79 6.84 -3.26 13.43
CA ARG A 79 6.69 -4.44 14.33
C ARG A 79 5.52 -5.35 14.02
N THR A 80 4.88 -5.18 12.88
CA THR A 80 3.56 -5.78 12.63
C THR A 80 3.60 -7.01 11.76
N VAL A 81 2.64 -7.90 12.07
CA VAL A 81 2.46 -9.22 11.46
C VAL A 81 2.08 -9.13 9.98
N ALA A 82 1.50 -8.00 9.54
CA ALA A 82 1.10 -7.78 8.16
C ALA A 82 1.28 -6.31 7.74
N ALA A 83 1.44 -6.08 6.43
CA ALA A 83 1.26 -4.78 5.80
C ALA A 83 -0.20 -4.61 5.36
N PHE A 84 -0.71 -3.38 5.37
CA PHE A 84 -2.08 -3.11 4.91
C PHE A 84 -2.04 -2.27 3.64
N ALA A 85 -2.95 -2.57 2.73
CA ALA A 85 -3.07 -1.87 1.47
C ALA A 85 -4.53 -1.68 1.07
N VAL A 86 -4.78 -0.63 0.29
CA VAL A 86 -6.10 -0.30 -0.25
C VAL A 86 -6.00 -0.18 -1.76
N ASN A 87 -6.86 -0.90 -2.47
CA ASN A 87 -7.18 -0.67 -3.86
C ASN A 87 -8.64 -0.23 -3.97
N GLN A 88 -8.85 1.07 -4.15
CA GLN A 88 -10.18 1.66 -4.29
C GLN A 88 -10.33 2.40 -5.61
N GLY A 89 -11.45 2.17 -6.28
CA GLY A 89 -11.70 2.69 -7.62
C GLY A 89 -11.01 1.89 -8.73
N LEU A 90 -11.38 2.21 -9.97
CA LEU A 90 -10.84 1.55 -11.15
C LEU A 90 -9.45 2.10 -11.50
N SER A 91 -8.45 1.22 -11.49
CA SER A 91 -7.08 1.51 -11.93
C SER A 91 -6.51 0.31 -12.67
N MET A 92 -5.56 0.55 -13.59
CA MET A 92 -4.88 -0.53 -14.30
C MET A 92 -4.16 -1.49 -13.35
N ILE A 93 -3.58 -0.96 -12.27
CA ILE A 93 -2.91 -1.75 -11.23
C ILE A 93 -3.91 -2.58 -10.44
N GLY A 94 -5.07 -2.01 -10.12
CA GLY A 94 -6.17 -2.74 -9.48
C GLY A 94 -6.71 -3.87 -10.35
N LEU A 95 -6.81 -3.67 -11.67
CA LEU A 95 -7.21 -4.71 -12.62
C LEU A 95 -6.14 -5.80 -12.75
N PHE A 96 -4.87 -5.44 -12.87
CA PHE A 96 -3.76 -6.39 -12.87
C PHE A 96 -3.76 -7.25 -11.60
N LEU A 97 -3.98 -6.62 -10.44
CA LEU A 97 -4.08 -7.31 -9.17
C LEU A 97 -5.28 -8.27 -9.15
N ALA A 98 -6.43 -7.83 -9.65
CA ALA A 98 -7.63 -8.64 -9.71
C ALA A 98 -7.44 -9.88 -10.59
N ASP A 99 -6.84 -9.73 -11.76
CA ASP A 99 -6.51 -10.84 -12.66
C ASP A 99 -5.52 -11.82 -12.00
N THR A 100 -4.41 -11.29 -11.47
CA THR A 100 -3.34 -12.09 -10.84
C THR A 100 -3.83 -12.90 -9.64
N LEU A 101 -4.78 -12.35 -8.88
CA LEU A 101 -5.33 -12.99 -7.69
C LEU A 101 -6.68 -13.67 -7.96
N ASN A 102 -7.15 -13.70 -9.21
CA ASN A 102 -8.46 -14.23 -9.63
C ASN A 102 -9.62 -13.67 -8.77
N ILE A 103 -9.74 -12.36 -8.71
CA ILE A 103 -10.72 -11.62 -7.92
C ILE A 103 -11.87 -11.16 -8.82
N ASP A 104 -13.09 -11.35 -8.34
CA ASP A 104 -14.26 -10.69 -8.92
C ASP A 104 -14.28 -9.22 -8.51
N ILE A 105 -14.10 -8.33 -9.49
CA ILE A 105 -14.07 -6.88 -9.28
C ILE A 105 -15.45 -6.28 -8.96
N SER A 106 -16.53 -7.03 -9.15
CA SER A 106 -17.89 -6.56 -8.89
C SER A 106 -18.24 -6.48 -7.40
N SER A 107 -17.49 -7.19 -6.56
CA SER A 107 -17.76 -7.33 -5.12
C SER A 107 -16.57 -6.85 -4.29
N PRO A 108 -16.77 -5.96 -3.31
CA PRO A 108 -15.74 -5.55 -2.38
C PRO A 108 -15.21 -6.73 -1.55
N LEU A 109 -13.88 -6.85 -1.45
CA LEU A 109 -13.19 -7.99 -0.82
C LEU A 109 -12.03 -7.56 0.08
N TYR A 110 -11.90 -8.22 1.22
CA TYR A 110 -10.65 -8.32 1.97
C TYR A 110 -9.83 -9.48 1.42
N ILE A 111 -8.54 -9.25 1.17
CA ILE A 111 -7.63 -10.24 0.63
C ILE A 111 -6.37 -10.29 1.50
N LEU A 112 -6.04 -11.45 2.04
CA LEU A 112 -4.77 -11.68 2.73
C LEU A 112 -3.85 -12.45 1.79
N VAL A 113 -2.71 -11.86 1.45
CA VAL A 113 -1.71 -12.46 0.58
C VAL A 113 -0.45 -12.77 1.37
N ASN A 114 -0.10 -14.05 1.47
CA ASN A 114 1.20 -14.50 1.95
C ASN A 114 2.05 -14.96 0.76
N ALA A 115 2.87 -14.04 0.23
CA ALA A 115 3.71 -14.30 -0.94
C ALA A 115 4.77 -15.40 -0.71
N LYS A 116 5.25 -15.58 0.54
CA LYS A 116 6.22 -16.62 0.88
C LYS A 116 5.63 -18.02 0.76
N GLU A 117 4.42 -18.19 1.29
CA GLU A 117 3.68 -19.46 1.25
C GLU A 117 2.88 -19.63 -0.06
N LYS A 118 2.88 -18.60 -0.92
CA LYS A 118 2.06 -18.53 -2.14
C LYS A 118 0.58 -18.76 -1.87
N CYS A 119 0.10 -18.22 -0.74
CA CYS A 119 -1.27 -18.39 -0.28
C CYS A 119 -2.04 -17.08 -0.31
N ILE A 120 -3.29 -17.16 -0.78
CA ILE A 120 -4.27 -16.08 -0.77
C ILE A 120 -5.51 -16.56 -0.01
N TYR A 121 -6.04 -15.70 0.84
CA TYR A 121 -7.33 -15.86 1.51
C TYR A 121 -8.22 -14.67 1.16
N LYS A 122 -9.50 -14.92 0.96
CA LYS A 122 -10.47 -13.90 0.54
C LYS A 122 -11.67 -13.91 1.47
N LYS A 123 -12.21 -12.74 1.77
CA LYS A 123 -13.46 -12.55 2.51
C LYS A 123 -14.22 -11.38 1.89
N LEU A 124 -15.53 -11.53 1.69
CA LEU A 124 -16.37 -10.41 1.25
C LEU A 124 -16.37 -9.30 2.30
N VAL A 125 -16.30 -8.05 1.85
CA VAL A 125 -16.50 -6.90 2.72
C VAL A 125 -18.00 -6.75 2.97
N THR A 126 -18.37 -6.81 4.23
CA THR A 126 -19.69 -6.48 4.75
C THR A 126 -19.57 -5.25 5.65
N ASP A 127 -20.57 -4.94 6.48
CA ASP A 127 -20.53 -3.78 7.38
C ASP A 127 -19.84 -4.15 8.71
N GLU A 128 -18.63 -4.69 8.63
CA GLU A 128 -17.85 -5.13 9.79
C GLU A 128 -17.17 -3.98 10.56
N ASN A 129 -16.99 -4.20 11.86
CA ASN A 129 -16.17 -3.36 12.72
C ASN A 129 -14.69 -3.78 12.73
N GLU A 130 -13.85 -2.97 13.35
CA GLU A 130 -12.40 -3.19 13.43
C GLU A 130 -12.02 -4.56 14.03
N ALA A 131 -12.69 -4.99 15.11
CA ALA A 131 -12.38 -6.22 15.82
C ALA A 131 -12.72 -7.47 14.96
N GLU A 132 -13.77 -7.40 14.16
CA GLU A 132 -14.16 -8.48 13.24
C GLU A 132 -13.15 -8.63 12.09
N ILE A 133 -12.62 -7.52 11.57
CA ILE A 133 -11.56 -7.55 10.56
C ILE A 133 -10.28 -8.11 11.19
N GLU A 134 -9.91 -7.66 12.38
CA GLU A 134 -8.72 -8.15 13.09
C GLU A 134 -8.79 -9.66 13.36
N HIS A 135 -9.93 -10.14 13.85
CA HIS A 135 -10.17 -11.55 14.11
C HIS A 135 -9.98 -12.38 12.83
N TRP A 136 -10.51 -11.91 11.71
CA TRP A 136 -10.31 -12.56 10.42
C TRP A 136 -8.84 -12.57 10.00
N VAL A 137 -8.11 -11.45 10.08
CA VAL A 137 -6.68 -11.41 9.71
C VAL A 137 -5.86 -12.44 10.50
N LYS A 138 -6.15 -12.62 11.79
CA LYS A 138 -5.45 -13.58 12.67
C LYS A 138 -5.81 -15.04 12.39
N THR A 139 -7.03 -15.31 11.93
CA THR A 139 -7.55 -16.67 11.73
C THR A 139 -7.52 -17.14 10.28
N ALA A 140 -7.40 -16.23 9.32
CA ALA A 140 -7.43 -16.53 7.88
C ALA A 140 -6.37 -17.55 7.46
N ALA A 141 -5.20 -17.55 8.11
CA ALA A 141 -4.14 -18.52 7.85
C ALA A 141 -4.51 -19.98 8.15
N ASN A 142 -5.61 -20.21 8.89
CA ASN A 142 -6.14 -21.54 9.20
C ASN A 142 -7.20 -22.01 8.18
N GLY A 143 -7.58 -21.16 7.22
CA GLY A 143 -8.58 -21.47 6.21
C GLY A 143 -7.99 -22.15 4.97
N ASP A 144 -8.82 -22.29 3.94
CA ASP A 144 -8.41 -22.86 2.65
C ASP A 144 -7.54 -21.87 1.86
N CYS A 145 -6.28 -22.23 1.68
CA CYS A 145 -5.32 -21.45 0.89
C CYS A 145 -5.61 -21.57 -0.61
N ILE A 146 -5.86 -20.44 -1.25
CA ILE A 146 -5.88 -20.33 -2.71
C ILE A 146 -4.45 -20.08 -3.19
N LYS A 147 -3.92 -20.93 -4.07
CA LYS A 147 -2.56 -20.75 -4.61
C LYS A 147 -2.47 -19.48 -5.44
N ALA A 148 -1.51 -18.63 -5.08
CA ALA A 148 -1.18 -17.39 -5.78
C ALA A 148 -0.10 -17.63 -6.84
N ALA A 149 -0.28 -17.04 -8.02
CA ALA A 149 0.80 -16.85 -9.00
C ALA A 149 1.40 -15.44 -8.88
N LEU A 150 1.59 -14.92 -7.66
CA LEU A 150 2.24 -13.63 -7.46
C LEU A 150 3.75 -13.81 -7.36
N ASP A 151 4.48 -13.24 -8.31
CA ASP A 151 5.95 -13.29 -8.39
C ASP A 151 6.55 -11.88 -8.24
N LEU A 152 7.48 -11.74 -7.30
CA LEU A 152 8.15 -10.47 -7.01
C LEU A 152 8.96 -9.96 -8.21
N ASN A 153 9.53 -10.85 -9.05
CA ASN A 153 10.26 -10.41 -10.24
C ASN A 153 9.32 -9.78 -11.27
N THR A 154 8.13 -10.37 -11.43
CA THR A 154 7.07 -9.80 -12.28
C THR A 154 6.64 -8.42 -11.77
N LEU A 155 6.45 -8.26 -10.46
CA LEU A 155 6.14 -6.95 -9.86
C LEU A 155 7.27 -5.93 -10.06
N ALA A 156 8.54 -6.36 -9.95
CA ALA A 156 9.69 -5.49 -10.19
C ALA A 156 9.79 -5.05 -11.66
N ALA A 157 9.53 -5.97 -12.59
CA ALA A 157 9.49 -5.67 -14.02
C ALA A 157 8.38 -4.66 -14.35
N LEU A 158 7.20 -4.81 -13.75
CA LEU A 158 6.09 -3.88 -13.92
C LEU A 158 6.43 -2.47 -13.40
N ARG A 159 7.03 -2.38 -12.21
CA ARG A 159 7.55 -1.11 -11.65
C ARG A 159 8.57 -0.46 -12.59
N ASP A 160 9.53 -1.21 -13.09
CA ASP A 160 10.58 -0.69 -13.95
C ASP A 160 10.04 -0.24 -15.32
N TRP A 161 8.99 -0.92 -15.81
CA TRP A 161 8.27 -0.49 -17.00
C TRP A 161 7.54 0.84 -16.77
N GLU A 162 6.77 0.97 -15.70
CA GLU A 162 6.04 2.21 -15.34
C GLU A 162 7.01 3.39 -15.24
N ARG A 163 8.13 3.23 -14.52
CA ARG A 163 9.18 4.25 -14.39
C ARG A 163 9.79 4.67 -15.73
N ARG A 164 10.02 3.71 -16.65
CA ARG A 164 10.55 4.02 -17.98
C ARG A 164 9.53 4.77 -18.83
N ASP A 165 8.26 4.42 -18.74
CA ASP A 165 7.20 5.10 -19.47
C ASP A 165 7.00 6.55 -18.99
N GLU A 166 7.04 6.77 -17.68
CA GLU A 166 7.02 8.12 -17.09
C GLU A 166 8.21 8.97 -17.57
N LEU A 167 9.42 8.40 -17.57
CA LEU A 167 10.62 9.09 -18.07
C LEU A 167 10.47 9.45 -19.54
N ARG A 168 9.97 8.52 -20.36
CA ARG A 168 9.72 8.76 -21.79
C ARG A 168 8.75 9.92 -21.99
N ARG A 169 7.61 9.92 -21.30
CA ARG A 169 6.61 11.00 -21.38
C ARG A 169 7.19 12.35 -20.96
N ALA A 170 7.99 12.39 -19.89
CA ALA A 170 8.63 13.62 -19.43
C ALA A 170 9.62 14.18 -20.46
N VAL A 171 10.39 13.32 -21.15
CA VAL A 171 11.30 13.72 -22.23
C VAL A 171 10.52 14.23 -23.44
N GLU A 172 9.48 13.51 -23.86
CA GLU A 172 8.59 13.92 -24.96
C GLU A 172 7.95 15.30 -24.70
N GLN A 173 7.46 15.52 -23.47
CA GLN A 173 6.89 16.80 -23.06
C GLN A 173 7.93 17.92 -23.14
N LYS A 174 9.15 17.72 -22.62
CA LYS A 174 10.23 18.73 -22.71
C LYS A 174 10.59 19.06 -24.16
N LEU A 175 10.69 18.05 -25.03
CA LEU A 175 10.97 18.25 -26.46
C LEU A 175 9.84 18.99 -27.18
N SER A 176 8.59 18.73 -26.80
CA SER A 176 7.43 19.44 -27.37
C SER A 176 7.40 20.92 -26.97
N MET A 177 7.76 21.22 -25.71
CA MET A 177 7.83 22.59 -25.20
C MET A 177 8.99 23.39 -25.81
N SER A 178 10.17 22.78 -25.98
CA SER A 178 11.30 23.49 -26.60
C SER A 178 11.01 23.88 -28.06
N LYS A 179 10.24 23.06 -28.80
CA LYS A 179 9.78 23.40 -30.16
C LYS A 179 8.78 24.56 -30.21
N HIS A 180 8.08 24.85 -29.12
CA HIS A 180 7.14 25.97 -29.05
C HIS A 180 7.80 27.29 -28.64
N GLU A 181 8.99 27.25 -28.02
CA GLU A 181 9.77 28.44 -27.67
C GLU A 181 10.69 28.92 -28.82
N GLU A 182 10.94 28.08 -29.82
CA GLU A 182 11.74 28.42 -31.03
C GLU A 182 10.91 29.01 -32.20
N LEU A 183 9.61 29.26 -32.01
CA LEU A 183 8.69 29.88 -32.98
C LEU A 183 8.21 31.25 -32.48
#